data_AF-A0A7J5XZF7-F1
#
_entry.id   AF-A0A7J5XZF7-F1
#
_cell.length_a   1.000
_cell.length_b   1.000
_cell.length_c   1.000
_cell.angle_alpha   90.00
_cell.angle_beta   90.00
_cell.angle_gamma   90.00
#
_symmetry.space_group_name_H-M   'P 1'
#
loop_
_entity.id
_entity.type
_entity.pdbx_description
1 polymer ?
#
loop_
_entity_poly.entity_id
_entity_poly.type
_entity_poly.pdbx_seq_one_letter_code
_entity_poly.pdbx_strand_id
1 'polypeptide(L)'
;MKVDEAAGSGPQSMDVCAHDIWLDKAEVCLSMGLCQPARQLLAETHRVAVELGDKKAVARSLLSLAVLACEEQNYAQALILLDTARALGGVEEFWYQLTLTTVRAVVGQRDPDAHIKVDQIIKHSCGALQRVLEQRVNRVPEISFFITSLEMR
;
A
#
# COMPACT_ATOMS: atom_id res chain seq x y z
N MET A 1 -54.51 -8.83 -3.34
CA MET A 1 -53.48 -9.16 -2.33
C MET A 1 -52.20 -9.34 -3.11
N LYS A 2 -51.26 -8.38 -3.24
CA LYS A 2 -50.46 -7.61 -2.27
C LYS A 2 -49.76 -8.48 -1.23
N VAL A 3 -48.50 -8.80 -1.52
CA VAL A 3 -47.25 -8.63 -0.73
C VAL A 3 -46.14 -9.19 -1.64
N ASP A 4 -45.29 -8.38 -2.28
CA ASP A 4 -44.03 -7.82 -1.76
C ASP A 4 -43.37 -8.72 -0.71
N GLU A 5 -42.45 -9.59 -1.15
CA GLU A 5 -41.43 -10.16 -0.25
C GLU A 5 -40.06 -9.62 -0.64
N ALA A 6 -39.64 -8.71 0.22
CA ALA A 6 -38.40 -7.97 0.19
C ALA A 6 -37.19 -8.89 0.45
N ALA A 7 -36.11 -8.57 -0.25
CA ALA A 7 -34.76 -8.42 0.29
C ALA A 7 -34.46 -9.20 1.58
N GLY A 8 -34.10 -10.47 1.41
CA GLY A 8 -33.31 -11.22 2.38
C GLY A 8 -31.84 -11.15 2.03
N SER A 9 -31.22 -9.97 2.14
CA SER A 9 -29.75 -9.83 2.14
C SER A 9 -29.21 -10.49 3.41
N GLY A 10 -29.02 -11.81 3.34
CA GLY A 10 -28.33 -12.60 4.35
C GLY A 10 -26.88 -12.14 4.56
N PRO A 11 -26.28 -12.48 5.70
CA PRO A 11 -25.20 -11.70 6.30
C PRO A 11 -23.98 -11.66 5.40
N GLN A 12 -23.34 -10.49 5.35
CA GLN A 12 -21.96 -10.31 4.91
C GLN A 12 -21.03 -11.14 5.80
N SER A 13 -21.04 -12.46 5.59
CA SER A 13 -19.91 -13.30 5.91
C SER A 13 -18.75 -12.70 5.15
N MET A 14 -17.71 -12.32 5.89
CA MET A 14 -16.48 -11.75 5.40
C MET A 14 -15.89 -12.73 4.38
N ASP A 15 -16.29 -12.60 3.12
CA ASP A 15 -15.79 -13.37 2.01
C ASP A 15 -14.36 -12.89 1.82
N VAL A 16 -13.42 -13.56 2.50
CA VAL A 16 -12.00 -13.38 2.25
C VAL A 16 -11.80 -13.85 0.82
N CYS A 17 -11.92 -12.90 -0.08
CA CYS A 17 -11.92 -13.16 -1.49
C CYS A 17 -10.54 -13.72 -1.83
N ALA A 18 -10.46 -14.82 -2.60
CA ALA A 18 -9.21 -15.59 -2.76
C ALA A 18 -8.00 -14.74 -3.20
N HIS A 19 -8.25 -13.61 -3.86
CA HIS A 19 -7.25 -12.63 -4.25
C HIS A 19 -6.57 -11.90 -3.07
N ASP A 20 -7.25 -11.67 -1.94
CA ASP A 20 -6.66 -11.10 -0.73
C ASP A 20 -5.63 -12.07 -0.12
N ILE A 21 -5.95 -13.36 -0.06
CA ILE A 21 -5.03 -14.40 0.42
C ILE A 21 -3.79 -14.47 -0.47
N TRP A 22 -3.98 -14.35 -1.78
CA TRP A 22 -2.87 -14.35 -2.74
C TRP A 22 -2.02 -13.08 -2.63
N LEU A 23 -2.62 -11.94 -2.29
CA LEU A 23 -1.92 -10.69 -2.05
C LEU A 23 -1.07 -10.80 -0.77
N ASP A 24 -1.64 -11.29 0.33
CA ASP A 24 -0.91 -11.53 1.57
C ASP A 24 0.24 -12.53 1.35
N LYS A 25 0.00 -13.59 0.56
CA LYS A 25 1.05 -14.54 0.17
C LYS A 25 2.15 -13.87 -0.63
N ALA A 26 1.82 -12.96 -1.55
CA ALA A 26 2.80 -12.24 -2.33
C ALA A 26 3.67 -11.31 -1.45
N GLU A 27 3.06 -10.62 -0.49
CA GLU A 27 3.77 -9.80 0.51
C GLU A 27 4.75 -10.66 1.34
N VAL A 28 4.35 -11.86 1.74
CA VAL A 28 5.25 -12.83 2.39
C VAL A 28 6.37 -13.30 1.46
N CYS A 29 6.07 -13.57 0.19
CA CYS A 29 7.12 -13.91 -0.79
C CYS A 29 8.14 -12.78 -0.94
N LEU A 30 7.71 -11.52 -0.96
CA LEU A 30 8.61 -10.37 -1.02
C LEU A 30 9.50 -10.27 0.23
N SER A 31 8.94 -10.45 1.42
CA SER A 31 9.73 -10.41 2.67
C SER A 31 10.76 -11.54 2.76
N MET A 32 10.52 -12.66 2.06
CA MET A 32 11.45 -13.78 1.92
C MET A 32 12.44 -13.62 0.74
N GLY A 33 12.37 -12.53 -0.03
CA GLY A 33 13.21 -12.31 -1.22
C GLY A 33 12.80 -13.14 -2.45
N LEU A 34 11.64 -13.81 -2.40
CA LEU A 34 11.10 -14.65 -3.49
C LEU A 34 10.40 -13.78 -4.54
N CYS A 35 11.19 -13.03 -5.31
CA CYS A 35 10.69 -12.05 -6.28
C CYS A 35 9.87 -12.68 -7.42
N GLN A 36 10.29 -13.86 -7.93
CA GLN A 36 9.59 -14.52 -9.04
C GLN A 36 8.18 -15.01 -8.65
N PRO A 37 7.98 -15.74 -7.53
CA PRO A 37 6.65 -16.06 -7.03
C PRO A 37 5.80 -14.82 -6.71
N ALA A 38 6.39 -13.79 -6.10
CA ALA A 38 5.69 -12.56 -5.78
C ALA A 38 5.16 -11.88 -7.04
N ARG A 39 5.96 -11.79 -8.11
CA ARG A 39 5.55 -11.19 -9.39
C ARG A 39 4.31 -11.87 -9.98
N GLN A 40 4.29 -13.21 -10.00
CA GLN A 40 3.19 -13.97 -10.57
C GLN A 40 1.89 -13.75 -9.77
N LEU A 41 1.99 -13.82 -8.43
CA LEU A 41 0.85 -13.59 -7.55
C LEU A 41 0.33 -12.15 -7.68
N LEU A 42 1.22 -11.16 -7.69
CA LEU A 42 0.84 -9.74 -7.79
C LEU A 42 0.20 -9.38 -9.13
N ALA A 43 0.67 -9.95 -10.24
CA ALA A 43 0.06 -9.71 -11.55
C ALA A 43 -1.40 -10.18 -11.59
N GLU A 44 -1.67 -11.35 -11.01
CA GLU A 44 -3.01 -11.92 -10.98
C GLU A 44 -3.93 -11.20 -9.98
N THR A 45 -3.45 -10.93 -8.77
CA THR A 45 -4.26 -10.23 -7.75
C THR A 45 -4.56 -8.80 -8.14
N HIS A 46 -3.62 -8.10 -8.79
CA HIS A 46 -3.86 -6.77 -9.32
C HIS A 46 -4.94 -6.79 -10.41
N ARG A 47 -4.85 -7.72 -11.37
CA ARG A 47 -5.84 -7.88 -12.44
C ARG A 47 -7.23 -8.12 -11.86
N VAL A 48 -7.36 -9.07 -10.94
CA VAL A 48 -8.63 -9.40 -10.27
C VAL A 48 -9.15 -8.21 -9.47
N ALA A 49 -8.30 -7.51 -8.71
CA ALA A 49 -8.72 -6.35 -7.92
C ALA A 49 -9.26 -5.21 -8.82
N VAL A 50 -8.65 -4.98 -9.99
CA VAL A 50 -9.14 -4.02 -10.98
C VAL A 50 -10.48 -4.45 -11.57
N GLU A 51 -10.63 -5.73 -11.92
CA GLU A 51 -11.89 -6.28 -12.46
C GLU A 51 -13.04 -6.20 -11.45
N LEU A 52 -12.75 -6.41 -10.16
CA LEU A 52 -13.72 -6.30 -9.07
C LEU A 52 -13.95 -4.84 -8.63
N GLY A 53 -13.14 -3.89 -9.09
CA GLY A 53 -13.22 -2.48 -8.69
C GLY A 53 -12.82 -2.21 -7.24
N ASP A 54 -12.10 -3.14 -6.59
CA ASP A 54 -11.64 -2.98 -5.22
C ASP A 54 -10.43 -2.03 -5.18
N LYS A 55 -10.71 -0.75 -4.96
CA LYS A 55 -9.67 0.29 -4.88
C LYS A 55 -8.61 0.02 -3.81
N LYS A 56 -8.98 -0.62 -2.69
CA LYS A 56 -8.04 -0.90 -1.60
C LYS A 56 -7.09 -2.03 -2.00
N ALA A 57 -7.60 -3.10 -2.60
CA ALA A 57 -6.78 -4.19 -3.12
C ALA A 57 -5.91 -3.74 -4.30
N VAL A 58 -6.43 -2.85 -5.17
CA VAL A 58 -5.63 -2.22 -6.23
C VAL A 58 -4.49 -1.38 -5.65
N ALA A 59 -4.75 -0.53 -4.65
CA ALA A 59 -3.71 0.27 -4.01
C ALA A 59 -2.63 -0.59 -3.34
N ARG A 60 -3.03 -1.63 -2.59
CA ARG A 60 -2.09 -2.56 -1.94
C ARG A 60 -1.25 -3.33 -2.97
N SER A 61 -1.87 -3.87 -4.02
CA SER A 61 -1.14 -4.59 -5.07
C SER A 61 -0.14 -3.70 -5.81
N LEU A 62 -0.48 -2.43 -6.09
CA LEU A 62 0.46 -1.46 -6.66
C LEU A 62 1.65 -1.16 -5.74
N LEU A 63 1.40 -1.01 -4.43
CA LEU A 63 2.46 -0.83 -3.45
C LEU A 63 3.40 -2.05 -3.41
N SER A 64 2.86 -3.26 -3.39
CA SER A 64 3.66 -4.50 -3.41
C SER A 64 4.43 -4.67 -4.72
N LEU A 65 3.86 -4.27 -5.86
CA LEU A 65 4.56 -4.22 -7.14
C LEU A 65 5.70 -3.18 -7.13
N ALA A 66 5.53 -2.05 -6.44
CA ALA A 66 6.61 -1.07 -6.28
C ALA A 66 7.74 -1.60 -5.41
N VAL A 67 7.43 -2.35 -4.34
CA VAL A 67 8.43 -3.04 -3.52
C VAL A 67 9.21 -4.04 -4.37
N LEU A 68 8.51 -4.85 -5.17
CA LEU A 68 9.15 -5.77 -6.11
C LEU A 68 10.07 -5.05 -7.11
N ALA A 69 9.61 -3.94 -7.69
CA ALA A 69 10.43 -3.14 -8.60
C ALA A 69 11.68 -2.57 -7.92
N CYS A 70 11.61 -2.20 -6.64
CA CYS A 70 12.76 -1.81 -5.84
C CYS A 70 13.75 -2.96 -5.59
N GLU A 71 13.27 -4.19 -5.36
CA GLU A 71 14.13 -5.38 -5.27
C GLU A 71 14.86 -5.66 -6.59
N GLU A 72 14.18 -5.43 -7.69
CA GLU A 72 14.70 -5.61 -9.05
C GLU A 72 15.54 -4.43 -9.54
N GLN A 73 15.82 -3.44 -8.67
CA GLN A 73 16.55 -2.21 -8.96
C GLN A 73 15.92 -1.35 -10.06
N ASN A 74 14.64 -1.56 -10.37
CA ASN A 74 13.86 -0.77 -11.30
C ASN A 74 13.16 0.39 -10.57
N TYR A 75 13.97 1.31 -10.04
CA TYR A 75 13.49 2.40 -9.18
C TYR A 75 12.57 3.40 -9.90
N ALA A 76 12.76 3.61 -11.21
CA ALA A 76 11.89 4.47 -12.01
C ALA A 76 10.47 3.88 -12.10
N GLN A 77 10.36 2.58 -12.38
CA GLN A 77 9.07 1.89 -12.39
C GLN A 77 8.43 1.88 -11.00
N ALA A 78 9.23 1.71 -9.94
CA ALA A 78 8.73 1.74 -8.57
C ALA A 78 8.05 3.09 -8.26
N LEU A 79 8.66 4.22 -8.62
CA LEU A 79 8.06 5.54 -8.39
C LEU A 79 6.74 5.73 -9.13
N ILE A 80 6.66 5.30 -10.40
CA ILE A 80 5.41 5.38 -11.18
C ILE A 80 4.29 4.59 -10.48
N LEU A 81 4.60 3.38 -10.02
CA LEU A 81 3.64 2.55 -9.28
C LEU A 81 3.21 3.20 -7.97
N LEU A 82 4.15 3.80 -7.22
CA LEU A 82 3.86 4.48 -5.96
C LEU A 82 2.97 5.71 -6.15
N ASP A 83 3.18 6.48 -7.21
CA ASP A 83 2.32 7.64 -7.52
C ASP A 83 0.89 7.21 -7.88
N THR A 84 0.74 6.10 -8.61
CA THR A 84 -0.59 5.53 -8.88
C THR A 84 -1.26 5.00 -7.61
N ALA A 85 -0.52 4.32 -6.73
CA ALA A 85 -1.04 3.83 -5.46
C ALA A 85 -1.47 4.99 -4.54
N ARG A 86 -0.69 6.07 -4.49
CA ARG A 86 -0.99 7.28 -3.72
C ARG A 86 -2.32 7.90 -4.11
N ALA A 87 -2.66 7.92 -5.40
CA ALA A 87 -3.92 8.48 -5.89
C ALA A 87 -5.15 7.68 -5.45
N LEU A 88 -5.01 6.38 -5.20
CA LEU A 88 -6.09 5.50 -4.73
C LEU A 88 -6.27 5.57 -3.21
N GLY A 89 -5.18 5.85 -2.48
CA GLY A 89 -5.17 5.99 -1.03
C GLY A 89 -5.24 4.66 -0.29
N GLY A 90 -5.13 4.73 1.04
CA GLY A 90 -5.16 3.55 1.90
C GLY A 90 -5.25 3.90 3.38
N VAL A 91 -5.12 2.88 4.22
CA VAL A 91 -5.06 2.98 5.68
C VAL A 91 -3.69 3.47 6.17
N GLU A 92 -3.53 3.67 7.47
CA GLU A 92 -2.32 4.25 8.08
C GLU A 92 -1.05 3.45 7.75
N GLU A 93 -1.09 2.12 7.87
CA GLU A 93 0.03 1.23 7.50
C GLU A 93 0.42 1.36 6.02
N PHE A 94 -0.58 1.56 5.14
CA PHE A 94 -0.32 1.74 3.71
C PHE A 94 0.51 3.00 3.46
N TRP A 95 0.20 4.11 4.14
CA TRP A 95 0.96 5.35 4.00
C TRP A 95 2.39 5.23 4.52
N TYR A 96 2.58 4.51 5.62
CA TYR A 96 3.91 4.22 6.14
C TYR A 96 4.76 3.41 5.15
N GLN A 97 4.23 2.28 4.66
CA GLN A 97 4.94 1.43 3.68
C GLN A 97 5.17 2.13 2.33
N LEU A 98 4.20 2.92 1.86
CA LEU A 98 4.35 3.76 0.67
C LEU A 98 5.52 4.73 0.83
N THR A 99 5.63 5.38 1.98
CA THR A 99 6.70 6.35 2.28
C THR A 99 8.06 5.66 2.30
N LEU A 100 8.19 4.53 3.01
CA LEU A 100 9.44 3.75 3.06
C LEU A 100 9.90 3.31 1.67
N THR A 101 8.96 2.80 0.86
CA THR A 101 9.26 2.30 -0.49
C THR A 101 9.63 3.45 -1.42
N THR A 102 9.00 4.63 -1.28
CA THR A 102 9.35 5.84 -2.03
C THR A 102 10.76 6.31 -1.67
N VAL A 103 11.09 6.39 -0.37
CA VAL A 103 12.44 6.77 0.08
C VAL A 103 13.49 5.81 -0.48
N ARG A 104 13.23 4.50 -0.42
CA ARG A 104 14.12 3.49 -1.01
C ARG A 104 14.32 3.70 -2.51
N ALA A 105 13.25 3.96 -3.26
CA ALA A 105 13.32 4.19 -4.71
C ALA A 105 14.08 5.49 -5.07
N VAL A 106 13.89 6.56 -4.31
CA VAL A 106 14.59 7.84 -4.52
C VAL A 106 16.09 7.72 -4.23
N VAL A 107 16.46 7.10 -3.11
CA VAL A 107 17.87 6.84 -2.78
C VAL A 107 18.51 5.91 -3.82
N GLY A 108 17.77 4.90 -4.28
CA GLY A 108 18.22 3.95 -5.31
C GLY A 108 18.56 4.58 -6.66
N GLN A 109 17.90 5.68 -7.04
CA GLN A 109 18.18 6.41 -8.29
C GLN A 109 19.52 7.14 -8.30
N ARG A 110 20.22 7.25 -7.17
CA ARG A 110 21.52 7.94 -7.03
C ARG A 110 21.48 9.38 -7.55
N ASP A 111 20.33 10.04 -7.38
CA ASP A 111 20.17 11.46 -7.69
C ASP A 111 21.01 12.29 -6.71
N PRO A 112 21.78 13.30 -7.17
CA PRO A 112 22.51 14.23 -6.29
C PRO A 112 21.64 14.88 -5.21
N ASP A 113 20.36 15.11 -5.52
CA ASP A 113 19.39 15.76 -4.63
C ASP A 113 18.53 14.76 -3.85
N ALA A 114 18.89 13.46 -3.85
CA ALA A 114 18.11 12.41 -3.21
C ALA A 114 17.80 12.71 -1.74
N HIS A 115 18.77 13.23 -0.98
CA HIS A 115 18.59 13.58 0.43
C HIS A 115 17.54 14.68 0.64
N ILE A 116 17.54 15.72 -0.20
CA ILE A 116 16.55 16.80 -0.12
C ILE A 116 15.15 16.27 -0.45
N LYS A 117 15.04 15.42 -1.47
CA LYS A 117 13.78 14.78 -1.86
C LYS A 117 13.24 13.86 -0.76
N VAL A 118 14.11 13.06 -0.15
CA VAL A 118 13.77 12.18 0.98
C VAL A 118 13.24 12.98 2.17
N ASP A 119 13.92 14.06 2.56
CA ASP A 119 13.47 14.93 3.65
C ASP A 119 12.08 15.53 3.37
N GLN A 120 11.84 15.98 2.13
CA GLN A 120 10.54 16.51 1.72
C GLN A 120 9.45 15.43 1.78
N ILE A 121 9.75 14.21 1.33
CA ILE A 121 8.82 13.07 1.36
C ILE A 121 8.47 12.70 2.81
N ILE A 122 9.47 12.62 3.69
CA ILE A 122 9.27 12.28 5.11
C ILE A 122 8.43 13.37 5.79
N LYS A 123 8.79 14.65 5.63
CA LYS A 123 8.05 15.77 6.22
C LYS A 123 6.59 15.81 5.77
N HIS A 124 6.35 15.62 4.46
CA HIS A 124 5.00 15.58 3.92
C HIS A 124 4.19 14.42 4.51
N SER A 125 4.80 13.24 4.62
CA SER A 125 4.12 12.03 5.10
C SER A 125 3.84 12.08 6.60
N CYS A 126 4.80 12.57 7.41
CA CYS A 126 4.58 12.82 8.83
C CYS A 126 3.47 13.86 9.06
N GLY A 127 3.45 14.95 8.31
CA GLY A 127 2.38 15.94 8.39
C GLY A 127 1.00 15.38 8.02
N ALA A 128 0.93 14.48 7.03
CA ALA A 128 -0.31 13.78 6.69
C ALA A 128 -0.76 12.82 7.80
N LEU A 129 0.16 12.03 8.37
CA LEU A 129 -0.13 11.11 9.47
C LEU A 129 -0.54 11.85 10.74
N GLN A 130 0.06 13.00 11.05
CA GLN A 130 -0.33 13.87 12.17
C GLN A 130 -1.77 14.36 12.03
N ARG A 131 -2.22 14.74 10.82
CA ARG A 131 -3.63 15.11 10.60
C ARG A 131 -4.58 13.93 10.81
N VAL A 132 -4.17 12.71 10.46
CA VAL A 132 -4.97 11.49 10.71
C VAL A 132 -5.00 11.16 12.21
N LEU A 133 -3.89 11.38 12.92
CA LEU A 133 -3.78 11.23 14.37
C LEU A 133 -4.82 12.09 15.11
N GLU A 134 -4.96 13.35 14.71
CA GLU A 134 -5.93 14.29 15.27
C GLU A 134 -7.39 13.83 15.06
N GLN A 135 -7.66 13.08 14.00
CA GLN A 135 -9.00 12.59 13.67
C GLN A 135 -9.31 11.22 14.28
N ARG A 136 -8.30 10.39 14.56
CA ARG A 136 -8.47 8.99 15.00
C ARG A 136 -7.74 8.72 16.31
N VAL A 137 -8.31 9.24 17.40
CA VAL A 137 -7.79 9.10 18.79
C VAL A 137 -7.57 7.62 19.18
N ASN A 138 -8.31 6.68 18.61
CA ASN A 138 -8.19 5.25 18.92
C ASN A 138 -6.96 4.55 18.29
N ARG A 139 -6.23 5.20 17.37
CA ARG A 139 -5.06 4.64 16.67
C ARG A 139 -3.76 5.39 17.00
N VAL A 140 -3.80 6.22 18.05
CA VAL A 140 -2.68 7.11 18.44
C VAL A 140 -1.35 6.38 18.63
N PRO A 141 -1.26 5.22 19.30
CA PRO A 141 0.02 4.54 19.50
C PRO A 141 0.68 4.08 18.19
N GLU A 142 -0.10 3.52 17.26
CA GLU A 142 0.39 3.02 15.97
C GLU A 142 0.86 4.16 15.07
N ILE A 143 0.05 5.23 14.95
CA ILE A 143 0.39 6.38 14.10
C ILE A 143 1.62 7.11 14.66
N SER A 144 1.73 7.24 15.99
CA SER A 144 2.90 7.85 16.63
C SER A 144 4.18 7.05 16.38
N PHE A 145 4.08 5.72 16.40
CA PHE A 145 5.20 4.84 16.05
C PHE A 145 5.66 5.07 14.60
N PHE A 146 4.74 5.14 13.63
CA PHE A 146 5.11 5.41 12.23
C PHE A 146 5.77 6.77 12.06
N ILE A 147 5.24 7.82 12.68
CA ILE A 147 5.82 9.17 12.63
C ILE A 147 7.25 9.15 13.19
N THR A 148 7.43 8.62 14.39
CA THR A 148 8.75 8.55 15.05
C THR A 148 9.72 7.72 14.21
N SER A 149 9.27 6.60 13.64
CA SER A 149 10.13 5.76 12.80
C SER A 149 10.52 6.44 11.49
N LEU A 150 9.68 7.31 10.93
CA LEU A 150 10.00 8.07 9.73
C LEU A 150 10.93 9.25 10.03
N GLU A 151 10.76 9.93 11.17
CA GLU A 151 11.61 11.07 11.58
C GLU A 151 13.05 10.67 11.91
N MET A 152 13.29 9.41 12.28
CA MET A 152 14.60 8.89 12.66
C MET A 152 15.44 8.39 11.46
N ARG A 153 14.93 8.53 10.22
CA ARG A 153 15.60 8.10 8.98
C ARG A 153 16.20 9.27 8.23
#